data_AF-A0A7C7J1F6-F1
#
_entry.id   AF-A0A7C7J1F6-F1
#
_cell.length_a   1.000
_cell.length_b   1.000
_cell.length_c   1.000
_cell.angle_alpha   90.00
_cell.angle_beta   90.00
_cell.angle_gamma   90.00
#
_symmetry.space_group_name_H-M   'P 1'
#
loop_
_entity.id
_entity.type
_entity.pdbx_description
1 polymer ?
#
loop_
_entity_poly.entity_id
_entity_poly.type
_entity_poly.pdbx_seq_one_letter_code
_entity_poly.pdbx_strand_id
1 'polypeptide(L)'
;MTGKIKGLKCRECGRAYPADPIHVCEMCFGPLEVDYNYDVIKQTLTRESIEKGPPSLWRYIDLLPVEGRATVGLDAGYTPLVHAKNLGAQLGLDELYIKNDTVNHPTLSFKDRVVSV
;
A
#
# COMPACT_ATOMS: atom_id res chain seq x y z
N MET A 1 -8.18 15.25 16.91
CA MET A 1 -7.64 14.63 15.68
C MET A 1 -6.65 13.55 16.10
N THR A 2 -7.06 12.29 16.11
CA THR A 2 -6.23 11.13 16.51
C THR A 2 -6.38 10.03 15.45
N GLY A 3 -6.19 10.42 14.18
CA GLY A 3 -6.15 9.50 13.06
C GLY A 3 -4.74 8.96 12.81
N LYS A 4 -4.64 7.82 12.11
CA LYS A 4 -3.39 7.22 11.62
C LYS A 4 -2.63 8.11 10.62
N ILE A 5 -3.33 9.06 9.99
CA ILE A 5 -2.76 10.07 9.10
C ILE A 5 -2.96 11.46 9.71
N LYS A 6 -1.95 12.32 9.56
CA LYS A 6 -1.99 13.75 9.94
C LYS A 6 -2.50 14.61 8.78
N GLY A 7 -2.32 14.14 7.55
CA GLY A 7 -2.58 14.87 6.32
C GLY A 7 -1.65 14.40 5.21
N LEU A 8 -1.39 15.27 4.26
CA LEU A 8 -0.37 15.10 3.25
C LEU A 8 0.80 16.06 3.51
N LYS A 9 1.98 15.73 3.00
CA LYS A 9 3.18 16.54 3.10
C LYS A 9 3.91 16.56 1.76
N CYS A 10 4.28 17.75 1.30
CA CYS A 10 5.13 17.86 0.13
C CYS A 10 6.50 17.28 0.41
N ARG A 11 6.95 16.37 -0.46
CA ARG A 11 8.27 15.74 -0.34
C ARG A 11 9.42 16.75 -0.45
N GLU A 12 9.25 17.78 -1.29
CA GLU A 12 10.31 18.73 -1.61
C GLU A 12 10.42 19.88 -0.60
N CYS A 13 9.31 20.55 -0.29
CA CYS A 13 9.32 21.74 0.56
C CYS A 13 8.78 21.50 1.98
N GLY A 14 8.28 20.30 2.28
CA GLY A 14 7.77 19.92 3.59
C GLY A 14 6.43 20.56 3.98
N ARG A 15 5.80 21.34 3.10
CA ARG A 15 4.49 21.96 3.37
C ARG A 15 3.43 20.90 3.67
N ALA A 16 2.67 21.13 4.73
CA ALA A 16 1.55 20.29 5.12
C ALA A 16 0.28 20.66 4.35
N TYR A 17 -0.54 19.64 4.08
CA TYR A 17 -1.80 19.72 3.38
C TYR A 17 -2.84 18.84 4.10
N PRO A 18 -4.15 19.12 3.94
CA PRO A 18 -5.18 18.20 4.39
C PRO A 18 -5.10 16.84 3.68
N ALA A 19 -5.73 15.81 4.24
CA ALA A 19 -5.86 14.49 3.64
C ALA A 19 -6.93 14.49 2.53
N ASP A 20 -6.64 15.19 1.43
CA ASP A 20 -7.52 15.37 0.27
C ASP A 20 -6.98 14.64 -0.97
N PRO A 21 -7.80 14.40 -2.02
CA PRO A 21 -7.36 13.75 -3.27
C PRO A 21 -6.53 14.67 -4.16
N ILE A 22 -5.44 15.21 -3.61
CA ILE A 22 -4.46 16.06 -4.28
C ILE A 22 -3.10 15.37 -4.27
N HIS A 23 -2.29 15.60 -5.31
CA HIS A 23 -1.02 14.89 -5.50
C HIS A 23 0.16 15.82 -5.83
N VAL A 24 -0.08 17.13 -6.00
CA VAL A 24 0.93 18.12 -6.36
C VAL A 24 0.86 19.30 -5.41
N CYS A 25 2.02 19.75 -4.92
CA CYS A 25 2.17 20.96 -4.15
C CYS A 25 1.99 22.20 -5.03
N GLU A 26 1.07 23.08 -4.70
CA GLU A 26 0.81 24.33 -5.44
C GLU A 26 1.98 25.33 -5.41
N MET A 27 2.91 25.19 -4.45
CA MET A 27 3.99 26.15 -4.24
C MET A 27 5.27 25.80 -5.00
N CYS A 28 5.59 24.51 -5.11
CA CYS A 28 6.85 24.04 -5.71
C CYS A 28 6.66 22.93 -6.75
N PHE A 29 5.43 22.52 -7.04
CA PHE A 29 5.08 21.43 -7.97
C PHE A 29 5.67 20.05 -7.60
N GLY A 30 6.20 19.91 -6.39
CA GLY A 30 6.65 18.62 -5.86
C GLY A 30 5.49 17.68 -5.49
N PRO A 31 5.74 16.36 -5.44
CA PRO A 31 4.71 15.38 -5.09
C PRO A 31 4.29 15.52 -3.61
N LEU A 32 3.01 15.24 -3.36
CA LEU A 32 2.47 15.10 -2.01
C LEU A 32 2.51 13.62 -1.59
N GLU A 33 2.96 13.37 -0.36
CA GLU A 33 3.00 12.06 0.26
C GLU A 33 2.15 12.05 1.54
N VAL A 34 1.70 10.88 1.98
CA VAL A 34 0.93 10.74 3.22
C VAL A 34 1.81 11.01 4.43
N ASP A 35 1.41 11.93 5.31
CA ASP A 35 2.06 12.17 6.59
C ASP A 35 1.41 11.30 7.68
N TYR A 36 2.13 10.26 8.11
CA TYR A 36 1.62 9.28 9.07
C TYR A 36 1.85 9.69 10.53
N ASN A 37 0.95 9.23 11.39
CA ASN A 37 1.11 9.25 12.84
C ASN A 37 1.57 7.88 13.34
N TYR A 38 2.89 7.61 13.23
CA TYR A 38 3.46 6.32 13.65
C TYR A 38 3.30 6.01 15.14
N ASP A 39 3.19 7.04 16.00
CA ASP A 39 2.93 6.85 17.43
C ASP A 39 1.55 6.27 17.72
N VAL A 40 0.57 6.54 16.84
CA VAL A 40 -0.76 5.93 16.89
C VAL A 40 -0.74 4.56 16.23
N ILE A 41 -0.17 4.43 15.03
CA ILE A 41 -0.13 3.17 14.26
C ILE A 41 0.52 2.03 15.06
N LYS A 42 1.64 2.31 15.74
CA LYS A 42 2.39 1.29 16.50
C LYS A 42 1.60 0.68 17.68
N GLN A 43 0.48 1.30 18.08
CA GLN A 43 -0.35 0.80 19.18
C GLN A 43 -1.25 -0.37 18.75
N THR A 44 -1.59 -0.47 17.46
CA THR A 44 -2.51 -1.50 16.93
C THR A 44 -1.84 -2.43 15.92
N LEU A 45 -0.81 -1.94 15.22
CA LEU A 45 -0.12 -2.71 14.18
C LEU A 45 0.82 -3.74 14.81
N THR A 46 0.47 -5.01 14.66
CA THR A 46 1.29 -6.15 15.09
C THR A 46 1.32 -7.18 13.97
N ARG A 47 2.29 -8.10 14.01
CA ARG A 47 2.31 -9.24 13.08
C ARG A 47 1.01 -10.05 13.15
N GLU A 48 0.51 -10.25 14.37
CA GLU A 48 -0.73 -11.00 14.61
C GLU A 48 -1.97 -10.29 14.05
N SER A 49 -2.08 -8.96 14.22
CA SER A 49 -3.22 -8.21 13.65
C SER A 49 -3.20 -8.24 12.11
N ILE A 50 -2.02 -8.18 11.50
CA ILE A 50 -1.86 -8.35 10.05
C ILE A 50 -2.22 -9.79 9.62
N GLU A 51 -1.85 -10.82 10.38
CA GLU A 51 -2.16 -12.23 10.08
C GLU A 51 -3.63 -12.59 10.25
N LYS A 52 -4.33 -11.94 11.17
CA LYS A 52 -5.78 -12.08 11.37
C LYS A 52 -6.62 -11.38 10.29
N GLY A 53 -6.03 -10.47 9.53
CA GLY A 53 -6.70 -9.75 8.45
C GLY A 53 -7.06 -10.65 7.26
N PRO A 54 -7.92 -10.16 6.34
CA PRO A 54 -8.29 -10.91 5.15
C PRO A 54 -7.07 -11.18 4.25
N PRO A 55 -7.12 -12.20 3.38
CA PRO A 55 -6.08 -12.46 2.37
C PRO A 55 -6.16 -11.44 1.22
N SER A 56 -6.04 -10.14 1.53
CA SER A 56 -6.02 -9.02 0.58
C SER A 56 -5.15 -7.88 1.12
N LEU A 57 -5.04 -6.77 0.38
CA LEU A 57 -4.38 -5.52 0.80
C LEU A 57 -4.97 -4.99 2.13
N TRP A 58 -6.24 -5.27 2.38
CA TRP A 58 -6.99 -4.77 3.53
C TRP A 58 -6.53 -5.32 4.87
N ARG A 59 -5.69 -6.37 4.91
CA ARG A 59 -4.99 -6.77 6.14
C ARG A 59 -4.02 -5.73 6.68
N TYR A 60 -3.67 -4.73 5.87
CA TYR A 60 -2.80 -3.61 6.24
C TYR A 60 -3.59 -2.32 6.50
N ILE A 61 -4.90 -2.40 6.80
CA ILE A 61 -5.78 -1.22 6.95
C ILE A 61 -5.20 -0.13 7.87
N ASP A 62 -4.49 -0.48 8.92
CA ASP A 62 -3.86 0.46 9.87
C ASP A 62 -2.74 1.30 9.24
N LEU A 63 -2.19 0.86 8.10
CA LEU A 63 -1.18 1.55 7.31
C LEU A 63 -1.75 2.23 6.06
N LEU A 64 -2.99 1.93 5.66
CA LEU A 64 -3.60 2.53 4.47
C LEU A 64 -4.15 3.92 4.79
N PRO A 65 -3.99 4.92 3.91
CA PRO A 65 -4.45 6.30 4.12
C PRO A 65 -5.96 6.48 3.89
N VAL A 66 -6.79 5.58 4.40
CA VAL A 66 -8.26 5.62 4.26
C VAL A 66 -8.95 5.68 5.61
N GLU A 67 -10.13 6.27 5.67
CA GLU A 67 -10.98 6.24 6.85
C GLU A 67 -11.95 5.05 6.82
N GLY A 68 -12.20 4.42 7.97
CA GLY A 68 -13.16 3.34 8.08
C GLY A 68 -12.70 2.00 7.48
N ARG A 69 -13.62 1.33 6.78
CA ARG A 69 -13.46 -0.04 6.25
C ARG A 69 -13.36 -0.04 4.73
N ALA A 70 -12.82 -1.11 4.17
CA ALA A 70 -12.78 -1.36 2.73
C ALA A 70 -14.16 -1.20 2.06
N THR A 71 -14.24 -0.44 0.97
CA THR A 71 -15.48 -0.23 0.19
C THR A 71 -15.38 -0.76 -1.24
N VAL A 72 -14.19 -0.79 -1.81
CA VAL A 72 -13.90 -1.26 -3.18
C VAL A 72 -12.68 -2.19 -3.18
N GLY A 73 -12.54 -3.05 -4.20
CA GLY A 73 -11.38 -3.92 -4.37
C GLY A 73 -11.09 -4.81 -3.15
N LEU A 74 -12.12 -5.46 -2.61
CA LEU A 74 -12.03 -6.27 -1.38
C LEU A 74 -10.99 -7.40 -1.48
N ASP A 75 -10.77 -7.90 -2.69
CA ASP A 75 -9.84 -8.98 -3.02
C ASP A 75 -8.50 -8.46 -3.57
N ALA A 76 -8.32 -7.14 -3.67
CA ALA A 76 -7.12 -6.58 -4.26
C ALA A 76 -5.89 -6.89 -3.40
N GLY A 77 -4.77 -7.27 -4.02
CA GLY A 77 -3.53 -7.61 -3.33
C GLY A 77 -3.40 -9.09 -3.00
N TYR A 78 -2.57 -9.40 -1.99
CA TYR A 78 -2.25 -10.78 -1.57
C TYR A 78 -1.92 -11.80 -2.68
N THR A 79 -1.33 -11.30 -3.76
CA THR A 79 -1.04 -12.08 -4.96
C THR A 79 0.12 -13.08 -4.76
N PRO A 80 0.26 -14.11 -5.61
CA PRO A 80 1.28 -15.13 -5.46
C PRO A 80 2.72 -14.58 -5.52
N LEU A 81 3.61 -15.20 -4.75
CA LEU A 81 5.06 -15.10 -4.89
C LEU A 81 5.56 -16.45 -5.40
N VAL A 82 5.91 -16.53 -6.68
CA VAL A 82 6.21 -17.79 -7.37
C VAL A 82 7.72 -18.00 -7.44
N HIS A 83 8.22 -19.13 -6.95
CA HIS A 83 9.62 -19.53 -7.16
C HIS A 83 9.82 -20.03 -8.59
N ALA A 84 10.48 -19.23 -9.42
CA ALA A 84 10.58 -19.43 -10.86
C ALA A 84 11.77 -20.34 -11.24
N LYS A 85 11.75 -21.59 -10.78
CA LYS A 85 12.88 -22.54 -10.87
C LYS A 85 13.47 -22.70 -12.28
N ASN A 86 12.63 -22.85 -13.30
CA ASN A 86 13.11 -23.06 -14.68
C ASN A 86 13.83 -21.83 -15.24
N LEU A 87 13.26 -20.65 -15.01
CA LEU A 87 13.87 -19.39 -15.41
C LEU A 87 15.14 -19.11 -14.59
N GLY A 88 15.11 -19.43 -13.29
CA GLY A 88 16.26 -19.36 -12.40
C GLY A 88 17.42 -20.19 -12.95
N ALA A 89 17.19 -21.47 -13.28
CA ALA A 89 18.21 -22.35 -13.86
C ALA A 89 18.79 -21.80 -15.17
N GLN A 90 17.96 -21.22 -16.05
CA GLN A 90 18.44 -20.59 -17.29
C GLN A 90 19.31 -19.35 -17.05
N LEU A 91 19.05 -18.61 -15.98
CA LEU A 91 19.78 -17.38 -15.61
C LEU A 91 20.94 -17.64 -14.63
N GLY A 92 21.12 -18.87 -14.15
CA GLY A 92 22.11 -19.21 -13.12
C GLY A 92 21.74 -18.68 -11.72
N LEU A 93 20.44 -18.59 -11.41
CA LEU A 93 19.90 -18.09 -10.15
C LEU A 93 19.10 -19.18 -9.42
N ASP A 94 19.52 -19.54 -8.21
CA ASP A 94 18.80 -20.53 -7.38
C ASP A 94 17.54 -19.94 -6.73
N GLU A 95 17.59 -18.65 -6.37
CA GLU A 95 16.56 -17.95 -5.59
C GLU A 95 15.85 -16.87 -6.42
N LEU A 96 15.34 -17.25 -7.60
CA LEU A 96 14.53 -16.36 -8.44
C LEU A 96 13.04 -16.45 -8.10
N TYR A 97 12.45 -15.35 -7.65
CA TYR A 97 11.02 -15.24 -7.34
C TYR A 97 10.33 -14.20 -8.20
N ILE A 98 9.08 -14.49 -8.58
CA ILE A 98 8.19 -13.58 -9.32
C ILE A 98 7.02 -13.22 -8.43
N LYS A 99 6.89 -11.93 -8.10
CA LYS A 99 5.68 -11.39 -7.48
C LYS A 99 4.62 -11.18 -8.56
N ASN A 100 3.65 -12.08 -8.65
CA ASN A 100 2.70 -12.08 -9.75
C ASN A 100 1.50 -11.16 -9.47
N ASP A 101 1.66 -9.86 -9.70
CA ASP A 101 0.56 -8.89 -9.58
C ASP A 101 -0.34 -8.81 -10.83
N THR A 102 -0.13 -9.66 -11.86
CA THR A 102 -1.03 -9.74 -13.03
C THR A 102 -2.29 -10.56 -12.75
N VAL A 103 -2.44 -11.09 -11.54
CA VAL A 103 -3.63 -11.83 -11.09
C VAL A 103 -4.32 -11.12 -9.92
N ASN A 104 -4.10 -9.81 -9.83
CA ASN A 104 -4.84 -8.98 -8.89
C ASN A 104 -6.29 -8.84 -9.37
N HIS A 105 -7.26 -8.85 -8.46
CA HIS A 105 -8.67 -8.70 -8.83
C HIS A 105 -9.16 -7.27 -8.56
N PRO A 106 -10.03 -6.72 -9.43
CA PRO A 106 -10.74 -7.41 -10.52
C PRO A 106 -10.09 -7.30 -11.91
N THR A 107 -9.11 -6.42 -12.13
CA THR A 107 -8.65 -6.06 -13.48
C THR A 107 -7.45 -6.85 -13.97
N LEU A 108 -6.92 -7.76 -13.15
CA LEU A 108 -5.71 -8.55 -13.47
C LEU A 108 -4.48 -7.64 -13.61
N SER A 109 -4.45 -6.56 -12.82
CA SER A 109 -3.40 -5.55 -12.87
C SER A 109 -2.93 -5.15 -11.48
N PHE A 110 -1.64 -4.89 -11.34
CA PHE A 110 -1.06 -4.28 -10.14
C PHE A 110 -1.82 -3.03 -9.68
N LYS A 111 -2.43 -2.29 -10.62
CA LYS A 111 -3.16 -1.04 -10.32
C LYS A 111 -4.41 -1.25 -9.46
N ASP A 112 -4.95 -2.46 -9.38
CA ASP A 112 -6.05 -2.77 -8.47
C ASP A 112 -5.70 -2.43 -7.01
N ARG A 113 -4.42 -2.55 -6.60
CA ARG A 113 -3.98 -2.19 -5.24
C ARG A 113 -4.21 -0.72 -4.94
N VAL A 114 -3.70 0.17 -5.78
CA VAL A 114 -3.70 1.62 -5.51
C VAL A 114 -5.07 2.25 -5.76
N VAL A 115 -5.86 1.71 -6.69
CA VAL A 115 -7.22 2.20 -6.97
C VAL A 115 -8.23 1.74 -5.91
N SER A 116 -7.88 0.72 -5.11
CA SER A 116 -8.73 0.28 -3.98
C SER A 116 -8.67 1.22 -2.77
N VAL A 117 -7.66 2.09 -2.71
CA VAL A 117 -7.35 3.00 -1.59
C VAL A 117 -7.75 4.40 -1.99
#